data_AF-A0A931QZL6-F1
#
_entry.id   AF-A0A931QZL6-F1
#
_cell.length_a   1.000
_cell.length_b   1.000
_cell.length_c   1.000
_cell.angle_alpha   90.00
_cell.angle_beta   90.00
_cell.angle_gamma   90.00
#
_symmetry.space_group_name_H-M   'P 1'
#
loop_
_entity.id
_entity.type
_entity.pdbx_description
1 polymer ?
#
loop_
_entity_poly.entity_id
_entity_poly.type
_entity_poly.pdbx_seq_one_letter_code
_entity_poly.pdbx_strand_id
1 'polypeptide(L)'
;MHIFGKGLSEYVAFTRLFLGLILVVGIVRLALSFGGVPNSTAKWLSITAVVWIGVLYYSIRVHTSGFGSYKQLLPIYVLQGLVAQAIIVPAIVIAILTGSDNIYSAPEYSFGGDGKTWLHAGAHLVLGTTIGPLVGWLVGCLIMFATKKLVKRGKDTKAAARA
;
A
#
# COMPACT_ATOMS: atom_id res chain seq x y z
N MET A 1 -3.99 4.32 -21.90
CA MET A 1 -2.58 4.25 -21.49
C MET A 1 -2.20 2.82 -21.16
N HIS A 2 -1.12 2.30 -21.74
CA HIS A 2 -0.56 0.98 -21.44
C HIS A 2 0.75 1.11 -20.66
N ILE A 3 0.92 0.29 -19.62
CA ILE A 3 2.12 0.23 -18.79
C ILE A 3 2.59 -1.24 -18.76
N PHE A 4 3.82 -1.47 -19.22
CA PHE A 4 4.41 -2.82 -19.32
C PHE A 4 3.54 -3.85 -20.07
N GLY A 5 2.83 -3.40 -21.11
CA GLY A 5 1.99 -4.25 -21.95
C GLY A 5 0.56 -4.47 -21.44
N LYS A 6 0.14 -3.80 -20.37
CA LYS A 6 -1.24 -3.86 -19.84
C LYS A 6 -1.87 -2.49 -19.72
N GLY A 7 -3.17 -2.39 -19.95
CA GLY A 7 -3.93 -1.16 -19.74
C GLY A 7 -4.01 -0.79 -18.25
N LEU A 8 -4.10 0.51 -17.95
CA LEU A 8 -4.29 0.97 -16.57
C LEU A 8 -5.54 0.35 -15.90
N SER A 9 -6.62 0.21 -16.66
CA SER A 9 -7.87 -0.41 -16.20
C SER A 9 -7.69 -1.87 -15.78
N GLU A 10 -6.79 -2.63 -16.43
CA GLU A 10 -6.47 -4.00 -16.02
C GLU A 10 -5.78 -4.03 -14.65
N TYR A 11 -4.85 -3.11 -14.40
CA TYR A 11 -4.20 -3.00 -13.08
C TYR A 11 -5.20 -2.62 -11.99
N VAL A 12 -6.07 -1.64 -12.27
CA VAL A 12 -7.12 -1.23 -11.32
C VAL A 12 -8.08 -2.38 -11.04
N ALA A 13 -8.57 -3.07 -12.07
CA ALA A 13 -9.46 -4.21 -11.92
C ALA A 13 -8.79 -5.35 -11.12
N PHE A 14 -7.52 -5.63 -11.37
CA PHE A 14 -6.75 -6.65 -10.66
C PHE A 14 -6.49 -6.28 -9.20
N THR A 15 -6.33 -4.99 -8.91
CA THR A 15 -5.98 -4.47 -7.56
C THR A 15 -7.16 -3.97 -6.74
N ARG A 16 -8.36 -3.94 -7.32
CA ARG A 16 -9.56 -3.28 -6.78
C ARG A 16 -9.88 -3.60 -5.31
N LEU A 17 -9.63 -4.84 -4.88
CA LEU A 17 -9.87 -5.27 -3.51
C LEU A 17 -9.05 -4.44 -2.52
N PHE A 18 -7.73 -4.36 -2.73
CA PHE A 18 -6.86 -3.61 -1.83
C PHE A 18 -7.00 -2.11 -2.01
N LEU A 19 -7.28 -1.62 -3.23
CA LEU A 19 -7.60 -0.20 -3.41
C LEU A 19 -8.83 0.20 -2.59
N GLY A 20 -9.89 -0.61 -2.63
CA GLY A 20 -11.08 -0.41 -1.80
C GLY A 20 -10.79 -0.51 -0.31
N LEU A 21 -10.02 -1.52 0.12
CA LEU A 21 -9.67 -1.68 1.54
C LEU A 21 -8.84 -0.51 2.07
N ILE A 22 -7.84 -0.03 1.33
CA ILE A 22 -7.03 1.14 1.69
C ILE A 22 -7.93 2.36 1.86
N LEU A 23 -8.85 2.57 0.91
CA LEU A 23 -9.78 3.69 0.93
C LEU A 23 -10.69 3.63 2.17
N VAL A 24 -11.34 2.49 2.40
CA VAL A 24 -12.26 2.29 3.53
C VAL A 24 -11.53 2.43 4.86
N VAL A 25 -10.40 1.74 5.04
CA VAL A 25 -9.61 1.81 6.28
C VAL A 25 -9.14 3.25 6.53
N GLY A 26 -8.67 3.93 5.49
CA GLY A 26 -8.20 5.30 5.62
C GLY A 26 -9.29 6.30 6.02
N ILE A 27 -10.45 6.23 5.36
CA ILE A 27 -11.59 7.11 5.64
C ILE A 27 -12.17 6.83 7.02
N VAL A 28 -12.39 5.56 7.37
CA VAL A 28 -12.93 5.20 8.69
C VAL A 28 -11.97 5.66 9.78
N ARG A 29 -10.67 5.44 9.61
CA ARG A 29 -9.65 5.91 10.56
C ARG A 29 -9.70 7.43 10.75
N LEU A 30 -9.84 8.20 9.66
CA LEU A 30 -9.97 9.65 9.72
C LEU A 30 -11.25 10.08 10.44
N ALA A 31 -12.38 9.45 10.10
CA ALA A 31 -13.68 9.75 10.70
C ALA A 31 -13.70 9.46 12.20
N LEU A 32 -13.10 8.36 12.66
CA LEU A 32 -12.96 8.06 14.08
C LEU A 32 -12.13 9.14 14.80
N SER A 33 -11.05 9.61 14.18
CA SER A 33 -10.24 10.69 14.73
C SER A 33 -11.03 11.99 14.88
N PHE A 34 -11.83 12.37 13.88
CA PHE A 34 -12.71 13.54 13.98
C PHE A 34 -13.86 13.35 14.99
N GLY A 35 -14.30 12.11 15.18
CA GLY A 35 -15.27 11.75 16.22
C GLY A 35 -14.70 11.71 17.65
N GLY A 36 -13.43 12.09 17.85
CA GLY A 36 -12.78 12.12 19.16
C GLY A 36 -12.36 10.75 19.70
N VAL A 37 -12.35 9.71 18.87
CA VAL A 37 -11.89 8.38 19.29
C VAL A 37 -10.38 8.44 19.58
N PRO A 38 -9.91 7.89 20.71
CA PRO A 38 -8.50 7.90 21.04
C PRO A 38 -7.62 7.23 19.98
N ASN A 39 -6.43 7.79 19.74
CA ASN A 39 -5.45 7.22 18.82
C ASN A 39 -5.04 5.79 19.19
N SER A 40 -5.04 5.44 20.49
CA SER A 40 -4.79 4.08 20.98
C SER A 40 -5.76 3.03 20.42
N THR A 41 -6.96 3.44 20.05
CA THR A 41 -7.98 2.61 19.39
C THR A 41 -7.88 2.74 17.87
N ALA A 42 -7.88 3.97 17.35
CA ALA A 42 -7.91 4.20 15.91
C ALA A 42 -6.61 3.76 15.19
N LYS A 43 -5.49 3.57 15.90
CA LYS A 43 -4.24 3.04 15.32
C LYS A 43 -4.36 1.65 14.69
N TRP A 44 -5.32 0.85 15.16
CA TRP A 44 -5.52 -0.51 14.65
C TRP A 44 -6.09 -0.52 13.22
N LEU A 45 -6.69 0.58 12.77
CA LEU A 45 -7.07 0.79 11.37
C LEU A 45 -5.89 1.37 10.58
N SER A 46 -4.85 0.57 10.36
CA SER A 46 -3.60 1.03 9.74
C SER A 46 -3.59 0.87 8.22
N ILE A 47 -3.60 1.99 7.47
CA ILE A 47 -3.37 2.00 6.01
C ILE A 47 -2.04 1.30 5.67
N THR A 48 -0.98 1.59 6.43
CA THR A 48 0.35 1.01 6.20
C THR A 48 0.31 -0.51 6.27
N ALA A 49 -0.39 -1.07 7.26
CA ALA A 49 -0.55 -2.52 7.37
C ALA A 49 -1.30 -3.09 6.16
N VAL A 50 -2.39 -2.47 5.74
CA VAL A 50 -3.17 -2.91 4.56
C VAL A 50 -2.32 -2.87 3.29
N VAL A 51 -1.53 -1.81 3.08
CA VAL A 51 -0.61 -1.70 1.94
C VAL A 51 0.42 -2.84 1.95
N TRP A 52 1.03 -3.13 3.10
CA TRP A 52 2.04 -4.22 3.18
C TRP A 52 1.44 -5.62 3.03
N ILE A 53 0.22 -5.84 3.53
CA ILE A 53 -0.54 -7.06 3.22
C ILE A 53 -0.79 -7.15 1.71
N GLY A 54 -1.13 -6.03 1.07
CA GLY A 54 -1.29 -5.93 -0.38
C GLY A 54 0.02 -6.22 -1.14
N VAL A 55 1.16 -5.72 -0.65
CA VAL A 55 2.49 -6.05 -1.19
C VAL A 55 2.71 -7.56 -1.18
N LEU A 56 2.54 -8.20 -0.03
CA LEU A 56 2.67 -9.64 0.11
C LEU A 56 1.71 -10.39 -0.83
N TYR A 57 0.42 -10.05 -0.77
CA TYR A 57 -0.62 -10.69 -1.57
C TYR A 57 -0.33 -10.61 -3.06
N TYR A 58 -0.04 -9.43 -3.60
CA TYR A 58 0.18 -9.25 -5.04
C TYR A 58 1.54 -9.77 -5.51
N SER A 59 2.55 -9.83 -4.64
CA SER A 59 3.82 -10.50 -4.95
C SER A 59 3.62 -11.96 -5.34
N ILE A 60 2.67 -12.62 -4.68
CA ILE A 60 2.30 -14.01 -4.95
C ILE A 60 1.26 -14.07 -6.08
N ARG A 61 0.23 -13.23 -6.00
CA ARG A 61 -0.92 -13.29 -6.91
C ARG A 61 -0.52 -13.02 -8.36
N VAL A 62 0.39 -12.08 -8.62
CA VAL A 62 0.80 -11.74 -10.00
C VAL A 62 1.33 -12.93 -10.79
N HIS A 63 2.18 -13.78 -10.17
CA HIS A 63 2.76 -14.92 -10.87
C HIS A 63 1.85 -16.16 -10.83
N THR A 64 1.00 -16.30 -9.81
CA THR A 64 0.08 -17.44 -9.68
C THR A 64 -1.19 -17.29 -10.50
N SER A 65 -1.59 -16.06 -10.86
CA SER A 65 -2.74 -15.79 -11.73
C SER A 65 -2.39 -15.70 -13.22
N GLY A 66 -1.10 -15.69 -13.57
CA GLY A 66 -0.65 -15.37 -14.92
C GLY A 66 -0.77 -13.88 -15.30
N PHE A 67 -1.07 -12.99 -14.33
CA PHE A 67 -1.21 -11.56 -14.60
C PHE A 67 0.09 -10.92 -15.11
N GLY A 68 1.25 -11.42 -14.68
CA GLY A 68 2.51 -10.96 -15.27
C GLY A 68 3.75 -11.39 -14.50
N SER A 69 4.74 -10.50 -14.52
CA SER A 69 6.09 -10.69 -14.02
C SER A 69 6.49 -9.58 -13.04
N TYR A 70 7.77 -9.54 -12.66
CA TYR A 70 8.33 -8.57 -11.72
C TYR A 70 8.00 -7.11 -12.05
N LYS A 71 7.99 -6.72 -13.33
CA LYS A 71 7.67 -5.33 -13.74
C LYS A 71 6.23 -4.92 -13.46
N GLN A 72 5.28 -5.86 -13.47
CA GLN A 72 3.87 -5.58 -13.17
C GLN A 72 3.61 -5.27 -11.69
N LEU A 73 4.53 -5.61 -10.80
CA LEU A 73 4.41 -5.27 -9.38
C LEU A 73 4.51 -3.75 -9.14
N LEU A 74 5.35 -3.05 -9.90
CA LEU A 74 5.57 -1.61 -9.69
C LEU A 74 4.27 -0.78 -9.88
N PRO A 75 3.52 -0.89 -10.99
CA PRO A 75 2.27 -0.16 -11.15
C PRO A 75 1.22 -0.53 -10.09
N ILE A 76 1.19 -1.79 -9.65
CA ILE A 76 0.29 -2.26 -8.58
C ILE A 76 0.59 -1.51 -7.27
N TYR A 77 1.87 -1.35 -6.91
CA TYR A 77 2.25 -0.68 -5.67
C TYR A 77 2.16 0.84 -5.77
N VAL A 78 2.38 1.40 -6.96
CA VAL A 78 2.10 2.82 -7.23
C VAL A 78 0.61 3.11 -7.03
N LEU A 79 -0.30 2.28 -7.56
CA LEU A 79 -1.74 2.47 -7.36
C LEU A 79 -2.15 2.40 -5.88
N GLN A 80 -1.60 1.45 -5.11
CA GLN A 80 -1.85 1.38 -3.67
C GLN A 80 -1.33 2.63 -2.94
N GLY A 81 -0.12 3.07 -3.28
CA GLY A 81 0.48 4.29 -2.74
C GLY A 81 -0.37 5.53 -3.04
N LEU A 82 -0.80 5.70 -4.29
CA LEU A 82 -1.64 6.83 -4.70
C LEU A 82 -2.97 6.88 -3.94
N VAL A 83 -3.67 5.75 -3.78
CA VAL A 83 -4.92 5.72 -3.00
C VAL A 83 -4.67 6.04 -1.53
N ALA A 84 -3.58 5.54 -0.94
CA ALA A 84 -3.22 5.89 0.43
C ALA A 84 -2.93 7.40 0.58
N GLN A 85 -2.12 7.98 -0.32
CA GLN A 85 -1.77 9.39 -0.26
C GLN A 85 -2.96 10.32 -0.55
N ALA A 86 -3.92 9.87 -1.36
CA ALA A 86 -5.17 10.59 -1.61
C ALA A 86 -6.03 10.76 -0.35
N ILE A 87 -5.77 10.00 0.72
CA ILE A 87 -6.39 10.18 2.03
C ILE A 87 -5.46 10.95 2.98
N ILE A 88 -4.20 10.53 3.05
CA ILE A 88 -3.24 11.06 4.03
C ILE A 88 -2.94 12.54 3.78
N VAL A 89 -2.67 12.93 2.54
CA VAL A 89 -2.31 14.32 2.21
C VAL A 89 -3.45 15.28 2.53
N PRO A 90 -4.71 15.04 2.09
CA PRO A 90 -5.83 15.89 2.49
C PRO A 90 -6.05 15.93 4.01
N ALA A 91 -5.89 14.81 4.72
CA ALA A 91 -6.02 14.79 6.18
C ALA A 91 -4.99 15.70 6.87
N ILE A 92 -3.73 15.68 6.41
CA ILE A 92 -2.69 16.59 6.92
C ILE A 92 -3.02 18.04 6.56
N VAL A 93 -3.49 18.31 5.33
CA VAL A 93 -3.92 19.66 4.93
C VAL A 93 -5.06 20.18 5.80
N ILE A 94 -6.05 19.34 6.14
CA ILE A 94 -7.12 19.72 7.07
C ILE A 94 -6.54 20.09 8.44
N ALA A 95 -5.57 19.33 8.95
CA ALA A 95 -4.94 19.62 10.24
C ALA A 95 -4.16 20.95 10.21
N ILE A 96 -3.47 21.24 9.10
CA ILE A 96 -2.80 22.53 8.88
C ILE A 96 -3.81 23.68 8.92
N LEU A 97 -4.91 23.55 8.16
CA LEU A 97 -5.89 24.63 8.01
C LEU A 97 -6.73 24.87 9.27
N THR A 98 -6.96 23.83 10.07
CA THR A 98 -7.76 23.92 11.31
C THR A 98 -6.93 24.12 12.57
N GLY A 99 -5.60 23.97 12.48
CA GLY A 99 -4.70 23.96 13.64
C GLY A 99 -4.87 22.74 14.56
N SER A 100 -5.79 21.84 14.24
CA SER A 100 -6.22 20.72 15.09
C SER A 100 -5.69 19.41 14.53
N ASP A 101 -5.01 18.64 15.37
CA ASP A 101 -4.44 17.37 14.95
C ASP A 101 -5.55 16.35 14.68
N ASN A 102 -5.27 15.48 13.72
CA ASN A 102 -5.97 14.23 13.52
C ASN A 102 -4.95 13.09 13.50
N ILE A 103 -5.44 11.86 13.36
CA ILE A 103 -4.59 10.68 13.41
C ILE A 103 -3.45 10.63 12.36
N TYR A 104 -3.51 11.43 11.29
CA TYR A 104 -2.44 11.52 10.29
C TYR A 104 -1.45 12.66 10.54
N SER A 105 -1.73 13.54 11.50
CA SER A 105 -0.86 14.66 11.91
C SER A 105 -0.45 14.57 13.39
N ALA A 106 -0.97 13.59 14.13
CA ALA A 106 -0.64 13.46 15.55
C ALA A 106 0.87 13.22 15.76
N PRO A 107 1.46 13.73 16.86
CA PRO A 107 2.90 13.64 17.11
C PRO A 107 3.45 12.21 17.12
N GLU A 108 2.66 11.24 17.57
CA GLU A 108 3.03 9.82 17.60
C GLU A 108 3.28 9.23 16.21
N TYR A 109 2.77 9.86 15.15
CA TYR A 109 3.01 9.49 13.75
C TYR A 109 3.92 10.47 13.01
N SER A 110 4.48 11.44 13.74
CA SER A 110 5.31 12.53 13.21
C SER A 110 6.63 12.63 13.97
N PHE A 111 7.17 11.48 14.41
CA PHE A 111 8.43 11.38 15.17
C PHE A 111 8.46 12.24 16.45
N GLY A 112 7.32 12.43 17.10
CA GLY A 112 7.16 13.25 18.30
C GLY A 112 7.07 14.75 18.05
N GLY A 113 7.20 15.20 16.79
CA GLY A 113 7.07 16.60 16.40
C GLY A 113 5.64 16.98 15.99
N ASP A 114 5.46 18.26 15.64
CA ASP A 114 4.21 18.76 15.07
C ASP A 114 4.00 18.21 13.65
N GLY A 115 2.94 17.44 13.43
CA GLY A 115 2.66 16.78 12.16
C GLY A 115 1.82 17.60 11.20
N LYS A 116 1.22 18.72 11.63
CA LYS A 116 0.45 19.62 10.74
C LYS A 116 1.38 20.63 10.05
N THR A 117 2.29 20.12 9.21
CA THR A 117 3.23 20.95 8.45
C THR A 117 3.18 20.67 6.95
N TRP A 118 3.47 21.70 6.14
CA TRP A 118 3.59 21.54 4.68
C TRP A 118 4.73 20.60 4.28
N LEU A 119 5.79 20.55 5.08
CA LEU A 119 6.88 19.59 4.89
C LEU A 119 6.38 18.15 5.05
N HIS A 120 5.56 17.86 6.06
CA HIS A 120 4.99 16.54 6.26
C HIS A 120 4.05 16.14 5.10
N ALA A 121 3.17 17.04 4.69
CA ALA A 121 2.31 16.82 3.51
C ALA A 121 3.15 16.58 2.24
N GLY A 122 4.20 17.38 2.02
CA GLY A 122 5.12 17.23 0.89
C GLY A 122 5.92 15.92 0.91
N ALA A 123 6.35 15.47 2.09
CA ALA A 123 7.00 14.18 2.26
C ALA A 123 6.08 13.03 1.81
N HIS A 124 4.78 13.10 2.10
CA HIS A 124 3.81 12.13 1.59
C HIS A 124 3.65 12.18 0.07
N LEU A 125 3.67 13.37 -0.53
CA LEU A 125 3.60 13.52 -1.99
C LEU A 125 4.82 12.97 -2.72
N VAL A 126 6.02 13.01 -2.13
CA VAL A 126 7.26 12.53 -2.78
C VAL A 126 7.60 11.12 -2.32
N LEU A 127 7.87 10.95 -1.03
CA LEU A 127 8.27 9.66 -0.45
C LEU A 127 7.12 8.66 -0.54
N GLY A 128 5.89 9.10 -0.27
CA GLY A 128 4.72 8.22 -0.25
C GLY A 128 4.25 7.76 -1.62
N THR A 129 4.44 8.57 -2.68
CA THR A 129 4.01 8.21 -4.05
C THR A 129 5.13 7.59 -4.89
N THR A 130 6.40 7.85 -4.55
CA THR A 130 7.55 7.43 -5.34
C THR A 130 8.40 6.40 -4.60
N ILE A 131 8.99 6.79 -3.46
CA ILE A 131 9.93 5.92 -2.73
C ILE A 131 9.22 4.70 -2.14
N GLY A 132 8.06 4.88 -1.53
CA GLY A 132 7.26 3.80 -0.93
C GLY A 132 6.95 2.69 -1.94
N PRO A 133 6.35 2.99 -3.11
CA PRO A 133 6.13 1.99 -4.16
C PRO A 133 7.40 1.31 -4.67
N LEU A 134 8.53 2.03 -4.78
CA LEU A 134 9.81 1.43 -5.18
C LEU A 134 10.33 0.43 -4.13
N VAL A 135 10.24 0.76 -2.86
CA VAL A 135 10.60 -0.16 -1.76
C VAL A 135 9.67 -1.38 -1.77
N GLY A 136 8.35 -1.15 -1.88
CA GLY A 136 7.38 -2.24 -2.00
C GLY A 136 7.65 -3.13 -3.22
N TRP A 137 8.09 -2.54 -4.33
CA TRP A 137 8.47 -3.25 -5.55
C TRP A 137 9.69 -4.15 -5.34
N LEU A 138 10.76 -3.64 -4.74
CA LEU A 138 11.95 -4.42 -4.43
C LEU A 138 11.62 -5.61 -3.51
N VAL A 139 10.89 -5.35 -2.42
CA VAL A 139 10.43 -6.40 -1.49
C VAL A 139 9.55 -7.41 -2.22
N GLY A 140 8.61 -6.94 -3.04
CA GLY A 140 7.70 -7.82 -3.77
C GLY A 140 8.41 -8.67 -4.83
N CYS A 141 9.46 -8.16 -5.46
CA CYS A 141 10.32 -8.94 -6.33
C CYS A 141 11.01 -10.09 -5.57
N LEU A 142 11.53 -9.82 -4.37
CA LEU A 142 12.15 -10.86 -3.53
C LEU A 142 11.13 -11.94 -3.13
N ILE A 143 9.93 -11.52 -2.70
CA ILE A 143 8.84 -12.45 -2.35
C ILE A 143 8.45 -13.29 -3.56
N MET A 144 8.21 -12.67 -4.72
CA MET A 144 7.84 -13.37 -5.95
C MET A 144 8.93 -14.36 -6.39
N PHE A 145 10.20 -13.99 -6.24
CA PHE A 145 11.31 -14.89 -6.54
C PHE A 145 11.28 -16.13 -5.63
N ALA A 146 11.14 -15.93 -4.32
CA ALA A 146 11.04 -17.02 -3.37
C ALA A 146 9.84 -17.94 -3.66
N THR A 147 8.66 -17.37 -3.91
CA THR A 147 7.44 -18.15 -4.16
C THR A 147 7.48 -18.90 -5.49
N LYS A 148 8.06 -18.32 -6.55
CA LYS A 148 8.31 -19.04 -7.82
C LYS A 148 9.23 -20.24 -7.61
N LYS A 149 10.30 -20.08 -6.83
CA LYS A 149 11.24 -21.18 -6.53
C LYS A 149 10.55 -22.31 -5.74
N LEU A 150 9.71 -21.97 -4.76
CA LEU A 150 8.94 -22.95 -3.99
C LEU A 150 7.94 -23.73 -4.86
N VAL A 151 7.21 -23.04 -5.74
CA VAL A 151 6.27 -23.69 -6.67
C VAL A 151 6.98 -24.63 -7.63
N LYS A 152 8.15 -24.24 -8.17
CA LYS A 152 8.95 -25.11 -9.05
C LYS A 152 9.38 -26.37 -8.32
N ARG A 153 9.99 -26.24 -7.14
CA ARG A 153 10.43 -27.38 -6.32
C ARG A 153 9.29 -28.35 -6.02
N GLY A 154 8.10 -27.83 -5.68
CA GLY A 154 6.93 -28.67 -5.41
C GLY A 154 6.44 -29.47 -6.63
N LYS A 155 6.59 -28.93 -7.85
CA LYS A 155 6.30 -29.67 -9.08
C LYS A 155 7.33 -30.78 -9.32
N ASP A 156 8.60 -30.48 -9.14
CA ASP A 156 9.70 -31.45 -9.33
C ASP A 156 9.56 -32.64 -8.36
N THR A 157 9.23 -32.39 -7.08
CA THR A 157 8.97 -33.45 -6.09
C THR A 157 7.77 -34.32 -6.45
N LYS A 158 6.67 -33.72 -6.94
CA LYS A 158 5.49 -34.48 -7.36
C LYS A 158 5.74 -35.32 -8.61
N ALA A 159 6.60 -34.86 -9.52
CA ALA A 159 7.00 -35.62 -10.68
C ALA A 159 7.87 -36.83 -10.27
N ALA A 160 8.84 -36.63 -9.37
CA ALA A 160 9.68 -37.70 -8.85
C ALA A 160 8.88 -38.78 -8.10
N ALA A 161 7.83 -38.40 -7.36
CA ALA A 161 6.98 -39.36 -6.65
C ALA A 161 6.01 -40.17 -7.55
N ARG A 162 5.93 -39.85 -8.85
CA ARG A 162 5.08 -40.54 -9.83
C ARG A 162 5.87 -41.40 -10.83
N ALA A 163 7.20 -41.32 -10.79
CA ALA A 163 8.12 -42.14 -11.59
C ALA A 163 8.48 -43.41 -10.82
#